data_AF-V7H5Y2-F1
#
_entry.id   AF-V7H5Y2-F1
#
_cell.length_a   1.000
_cell.length_b   1.000
_cell.length_c   1.000
_cell.angle_alpha   90.00
_cell.angle_beta   90.00
_cell.angle_gamma   90.00
#
_symmetry.space_group_name_H-M   'P 1'
#
loop_
_entity.id
_entity.type
_entity.pdbx_description
1 polymer ?
#
loop_
_entity_poly.entity_id
_entity_poly.type
_entity_poly.pdbx_seq_one_letter_code
_entity_poly.pdbx_strand_id
1 'polypeptide(L)'
;MGDFTLGFVGAVAGVVVALFGNLVVLPYVLRQQEQRLAANYRAPVFSWDKQKLAALTTLAYRFLMRVLFGFVGAIAAIQIFGGAE
;
A
#
# COMPACT_ATOMS: atom_id res chain seq x y z
N MET A 1 -20.71 -14.54 -13.66
CA MET A 1 -19.45 -15.04 -13.06
C MET A 1 -19.71 -15.07 -11.57
N GLY A 2 -19.40 -16.15 -10.85
CA GLY A 2 -19.66 -16.18 -9.41
C GLY A 2 -18.85 -15.12 -8.66
N ASP A 3 -19.40 -14.58 -7.57
CA ASP A 3 -18.77 -13.56 -6.71
C ASP A 3 -17.33 -13.90 -6.30
N PHE A 4 -17.04 -15.20 -6.14
CA PHE A 4 -15.69 -15.68 -5.84
C PHE A 4 -14.67 -15.36 -6.95
N THR A 5 -15.05 -15.55 -8.22
CA THR A 5 -14.19 -15.25 -9.37
C THR A 5 -13.97 -13.74 -9.50
N LEU A 6 -15.04 -12.95 -9.32
CA LEU A 6 -14.98 -11.49 -9.32
C LEU A 6 -14.09 -10.94 -8.20
N GLY A 7 -14.26 -11.45 -6.98
CA GLY A 7 -13.42 -11.10 -5.84
C GLY A 7 -11.94 -11.46 -6.08
N PHE A 8 -11.65 -12.62 -6.66
CA PHE A 8 -10.27 -13.00 -6.98
C PHE A 8 -9.63 -12.08 -8.02
N VAL A 9 -10.34 -11.77 -9.11
CA VAL A 9 -9.86 -10.84 -10.16
C VAL A 9 -9.63 -9.45 -9.57
N GLY A 10 -10.57 -8.96 -8.76
CA GLY A 10 -10.42 -7.72 -8.01
C GLY A 10 -9.21 -7.71 -7.08
N ALA A 11 -8.97 -8.81 -6.37
CA ALA A 11 -7.81 -8.96 -5.50
C ALA A 11 -6.49 -8.87 -6.27
N VAL A 12 -6.40 -9.58 -7.40
CA VAL A 12 -5.21 -9.53 -8.27
C VAL A 12 -4.98 -8.12 -8.79
N ALA A 13 -6.04 -7.45 -9.28
CA ALA A 13 -5.95 -6.06 -9.75
C ALA A 13 -5.48 -5.11 -8.64
N GLY A 14 -6.01 -5.26 -7.43
CA GLY A 14 -5.58 -4.51 -6.26
C GLY A 14 -4.10 -4.72 -5.92
N VAL A 15 -3.63 -5.97 -5.94
CA VAL A 15 -2.21 -6.29 -5.71
C VAL A 15 -1.32 -5.65 -6.79
N VAL A 16 -1.74 -5.65 -8.05
CA VAL A 16 -1.01 -4.97 -9.13
C VAL A 16 -0.87 -3.47 -8.86
N VAL A 17 -1.94 -2.81 -8.39
CA VAL A 17 -1.88 -1.40 -7.97
C VAL A 17 -0.90 -1.19 -6.81
N ALA A 18 -0.90 -2.08 -5.81
CA ALA A 18 0.06 -2.00 -4.72
C ALA A 18 1.52 -2.23 -5.17
N LEU A 19 1.75 -3.11 -6.15
CA LEU A 19 3.07 -3.29 -6.74
C LEU A 19 3.55 -2.01 -7.43
N PHE A 20 2.67 -1.33 -8.16
CA PHE A 20 2.98 -0.02 -8.74
C PHE A 20 3.34 1.00 -7.65
N GLY A 21 2.55 1.08 -6.56
CA GLY A 21 2.86 1.92 -5.41
C GLY A 21 4.26 1.60 -4.82
N ASN A 22 4.61 0.33 -4.69
CA ASN A 22 5.90 -0.11 -4.18
C ASN A 22 7.07 0.24 -5.12
N LEU A 23 6.87 0.27 -6.43
CA LEU A 23 7.93 0.56 -7.40
C LEU A 23 8.10 2.06 -7.69
N VAL A 24 7.00 2.81 -7.71
CA VAL A 24 7.00 4.22 -8.15
C VAL A 24 6.84 5.18 -6.97
N VAL A 25 5.89 4.90 -6.07
CA VAL A 25 5.56 5.82 -4.97
C VAL A 25 6.54 5.68 -3.82
N LEU A 26 6.94 4.46 -3.45
CA LEU A 26 7.93 4.24 -2.39
C LEU A 26 9.24 5.04 -2.57
N PRO A 27 9.94 5.00 -3.73
CA PRO A 27 11.19 5.77 -3.88
C PRO A 27 10.94 7.28 -3.79
N TYR A 28 9.77 7.76 -4.24
CA TYR A 28 9.41 9.17 -4.09
C TYR A 28 9.19 9.55 -2.62
N VAL A 29 8.48 8.70 -1.86
CA VAL A 29 8.24 8.93 -0.42
C VAL A 29 9.55 8.90 0.36
N LEU A 30 10.44 7.95 0.08
CA LEU A 30 11.75 7.87 0.74
C LEU A 30 12.61 9.11 0.43
N ARG A 31 12.61 9.58 -0.83
CA ARG A 31 13.29 10.84 -1.20
C ARG A 31 12.71 12.05 -0.46
N GLN A 32 11.39 12.14 -0.34
CA GLN A 32 10.75 13.22 0.42
C GLN A 32 11.08 13.14 1.91
N GLN A 33 11.08 11.95 2.51
CA GLN A 33 11.54 11.76 3.89
C GLN A 33 13.00 12.18 4.04
N GLU A 34 13.84 11.88 3.05
CA GLU A 34 15.24 12.27 3.04
C GLU A 34 15.45 13.79 2.95
N GLN A 35 14.72 14.47 2.08
CA GLN A 35 14.87 15.91 1.86
C GLN A 35 14.18 16.78 2.92
N ARG A 36 13.02 16.34 3.44
CA ARG A 36 12.16 17.14 4.31
C ARG A 36 12.43 16.92 5.80
N LEU A 37 12.96 15.76 6.19
CA LEU A 37 13.26 15.48 7.60
C LEU A 37 14.68 15.91 7.95
N ALA A 38 14.80 16.75 8.97
CA ALA A 38 16.08 17.15 9.55
C ALA A 38 16.94 15.92 9.92
N ALA A 39 18.26 16.06 9.86
CA ALA A 39 19.19 14.95 10.15
C ALA A 39 18.97 14.33 11.55
N ASN A 40 18.59 15.16 12.53
CA ASN A 40 18.29 14.76 13.91
C ASN A 40 16.79 14.55 14.17
N TYR A 41 15.98 14.37 13.13
CA TYR A 41 14.55 14.17 13.29
C TYR A 41 14.25 12.91 14.10
N ARG A 42 13.45 13.10 15.16
CA ARG A 42 12.85 12.02 15.96
C ARG A 42 11.33 12.16 15.94
N ALA A 43 10.64 11.08 15.59
CA ALA A 43 9.18 11.06 15.64
C ALA A 43 8.68 11.33 17.07
N PRO A 44 7.66 12.19 17.26
CA PRO A 44 7.24 12.63 18.60
C PRO A 44 6.62 11.52 19.46
N VAL A 45 6.02 10.50 18.84
CA VAL A 45 5.32 9.43 19.57
C VAL A 45 6.26 8.31 20.01
N PHE A 46 7.19 7.90 19.13
CA PHE A 46 8.04 6.73 19.36
C PHE A 46 9.54 7.05 19.42
N SER A 47 9.92 8.34 19.36
CA SER A 47 11.31 8.79 19.25
C SER A 47 12.10 8.09 18.13
N TRP A 48 11.41 7.66 17.07
CA TRP A 48 12.06 6.94 15.97
C TRP A 48 12.89 7.89 15.14
N ASP A 49 14.15 7.51 14.96
CA ASP A 49 15.05 8.20 14.04
C ASP A 49 14.62 7.95 12.58
N LYS A 50 15.06 8.84 11.70
CA LYS A 50 14.77 8.84 10.25
C LYS A 50 14.96 7.48 9.56
N GLN A 51 15.97 6.70 9.96
CA GLN A 51 16.21 5.36 9.40
C GLN A 51 15.10 4.35 9.75
N LYS A 52 14.58 4.38 10.98
CA LYS A 52 13.49 3.48 11.41
C LYS A 52 12.19 3.80 10.69
N LEU A 53 11.92 5.10 10.48
CA LEU A 53 10.77 5.57 9.68
C LEU A 53 10.85 5.08 8.22
N ALA A 54 12.02 5.18 7.59
CA ALA A 54 12.22 4.69 6.23
C ALA A 54 12.04 3.17 6.13
N ALA A 55 12.55 2.41 7.12
CA ALA A 55 12.39 0.97 7.19
C ALA A 55 10.91 0.57 7.35
N LEU A 56 10.17 1.23 8.25
CA LEU A 56 8.74 0.96 8.41
C LEU A 56 7.95 1.31 7.16
N THR A 57 8.24 2.45 6.54
CA THR A 57 7.59 2.87 5.29
C THR A 57 7.80 1.82 4.20
N THR A 58 9.03 1.30 4.08
CA THR A 58 9.37 0.23 3.13
C THR A 58 8.59 -1.04 3.41
N LEU A 59 8.49 -1.47 4.68
CA LEU A 59 7.70 -2.64 5.06
C LEU A 59 6.21 -2.46 4.76
N ALA A 60 5.67 -1.27 5.02
CA ALA A 60 4.28 -0.94 4.72
C ALA A 60 3.98 -1.06 3.22
N TYR A 61 4.83 -0.47 2.36
CA TYR A 61 4.65 -0.57 0.90
C TYR A 61 4.84 -1.99 0.37
N ARG A 62 5.77 -2.76 0.95
CA ARG A 62 6.10 -4.11 0.47
C ARG A 62 5.10 -5.17 0.89
N PHE A 63 4.47 -5.03 2.06
CA PHE A 63 3.57 -6.04 2.62
C PHE A 63 2.17 -5.51 2.87
N LEU A 64 2.04 -4.49 3.73
CA LEU A 64 0.74 -3.99 4.17
C LEU A 64 -0.11 -3.48 3.01
N MET A 65 0.46 -2.66 2.13
CA MET A 65 -0.24 -2.11 0.97
C MET A 65 -0.73 -3.20 0.01
N ARG A 66 0.03 -4.29 -0.16
CA ARG A 66 -0.39 -5.40 -1.03
C ARG A 66 -1.62 -6.11 -0.48
N VAL A 67 -1.63 -6.37 0.82
CA VAL A 67 -2.77 -7.00 1.50
C VAL A 67 -3.99 -6.08 1.46
N LEU A 68 -3.81 -4.80 1.82
CA LEU A 68 -4.91 -3.83 1.85
C LEU A 68 -5.52 -3.60 0.47
N PHE A 69 -4.70 -3.34 -0.56
CA PHE A 69 -5.24 -3.10 -1.90
C PHE A 69 -5.80 -4.36 -2.54
N GLY A 70 -5.23 -5.54 -2.27
CA GLY A 70 -5.85 -6.79 -2.69
C GLY A 70 -7.25 -6.96 -2.07
N PHE A 71 -7.39 -6.71 -0.77
CA PHE A 71 -8.68 -6.78 -0.10
C PHE A 71 -9.68 -5.73 -0.63
N VAL A 72 -9.25 -4.48 -0.75
CA VAL A 72 -10.08 -3.39 -1.30
C VAL A 72 -10.47 -3.68 -2.75
N GLY A 73 -9.56 -4.20 -3.57
CA GLY A 73 -9.84 -4.57 -4.96
C GLY A 73 -10.86 -5.70 -5.06
N ALA A 74 -10.77 -6.71 -4.19
CA ALA A 74 -11.74 -7.79 -4.12
C ALA A 74 -13.15 -7.29 -3.78
N ILE A 75 -13.27 -6.48 -2.73
CA ILE A 75 -14.55 -5.90 -2.30
C ILE A 75 -15.10 -4.99 -3.38
N ALA A 76 -14.27 -4.11 -3.96
CA ALA A 76 -14.69 -3.20 -5.01
C ALA A 76 -15.21 -3.96 -6.24
N ALA A 77 -14.54 -5.04 -6.66
CA ALA A 77 -15.00 -5.85 -7.79
C ALA A 77 -16.35 -6.51 -7.53
N ILE A 78 -16.57 -7.07 -6.34
CA ILE A 78 -17.86 -7.66 -5.97
C ILE A 78 -18.95 -6.58 -5.90
N GLN A 79 -18.68 -5.43 -5.29
CA GLN A 79 -19.66 -4.34 -5.17
C GLN A 79 -20.06 -3.75 -6.53
N ILE A 80 -19.10 -3.58 -7.44
CA ILE A 80 -19.33 -2.92 -8.74
C ILE A 80 -19.97 -3.89 -9.75
N PHE A 81 -19.54 -5.15 -9.76
CA PHE A 81 -19.89 -6.11 -10.81
C PHE A 81 -20.69 -7.32 -10.33
N GLY A 82 -20.75 -7.58 -9.02
CA GLY A 82 -21.56 -8.64 -8.40
C GLY A 82 -23.02 -8.24 -8.20
N GLY A 83 -23.34 -6.94 -8.16
CA GLY A 83 -24.74 -6.46 -8.13
C GLY A 83 -25.49 -6.53 -9.47
N ALA A 84 -24.95 -7.25 -10.46
CA ALA A 84 -25.56 -7.43 -11.78
C ALA A 84 -26.46 -8.67 -11.88
N GLU A 85 -26.83 -9.26 -10.74
CA GLU A 85 -27.80 -10.36 -10.63
C GLU A 85 -29.07 -9.91 -9.89
#